data_AF-A0A7Y2AYE1-F1
#
_entry.id   AF-A0A7Y2AYE1-F1
#
_cell.length_a   1.000
_cell.length_b   1.000
_cell.length_c   1.000
_cell.angle_alpha   90.00
_cell.angle_beta   90.00
_cell.angle_gamma   90.00
#
_symmetry.space_group_name_H-M   'P 1'
#
loop_
_entity.id
_entity.type
_entity.pdbx_description
1 polymer ?
#
loop_
_entity_poly.entity_id
_entity_poly.type
_entity_poly.pdbx_seq_one_letter_code
_entity_poly.pdbx_strand_id
1 'polypeptide(L)'
;MPLGFWLFHYLYRTIIFPALMHPSGRTFPAVLVLFAIAFNALNGYNNSFAVLANAAQGPPWAQPHFWIGTAVFTSGFIMHSHSDMVIRRLRKSGETGYAIPRGGMFRWVSSPHYLGEIIQWTGWAILTWSMAGLAFALFTFCNLAPRAISNQAWYRKKFPDYPAKRKILVPGLW
;
A
#
# COMPACT_ATOMS: atom_id res chain seq x y z
N MET A 1 18.45 -2.36 -10.89
CA MET A 1 17.68 -3.44 -10.23
C MET A 1 16.65 -2.90 -9.23
N PRO A 2 16.99 -2.22 -8.11
CA PRO A 2 16.00 -1.66 -7.17
C PRO A 2 14.96 -0.74 -7.83
N LEU A 3 15.38 0.13 -8.75
CA LEU A 3 14.50 1.03 -9.50
C LEU A 3 13.32 0.29 -10.17
N GLY A 4 13.53 -0.95 -10.62
CA GLY A 4 12.48 -1.75 -11.27
C GLY A 4 11.30 -2.02 -10.34
N PHE A 5 11.54 -2.27 -9.05
CA PHE A 5 10.47 -2.46 -8.06
C PHE A 5 9.64 -1.20 -7.85
N TRP A 6 10.31 -0.04 -7.77
CA TRP A 6 9.66 1.26 -7.64
C TRP A 6 8.79 1.56 -8.85
N LEU A 7 9.37 1.47 -10.05
CA LEU A 7 8.66 1.74 -11.30
C LEU A 7 7.49 0.77 -11.49
N PHE A 8 7.67 -0.51 -11.19
CA PHE A 8 6.60 -1.50 -11.28
C PHE A 8 5.43 -1.17 -10.34
N HIS A 9 5.70 -0.83 -9.07
CA HIS A 9 4.63 -0.44 -8.15
C HIS A 9 3.90 0.82 -8.63
N TYR A 10 4.64 1.86 -9.05
CA TYR A 10 4.02 3.11 -9.51
C TYR A 10 3.32 2.97 -10.87
N LEU A 11 3.77 2.07 -11.74
CA LEU A 11 3.04 1.69 -12.95
C LEU A 11 1.69 1.07 -12.60
N TYR A 12 1.70 0.12 -11.66
CA TYR A 12 0.46 -0.47 -11.15
C TYR A 12 -0.44 0.60 -10.50
N ARG A 13 0.09 1.45 -9.64
CA ARG A 13 -0.69 2.40 -8.84
C ARG A 13 -1.23 3.60 -9.65
N THR A 14 -0.50 4.05 -10.67
CA THR A 14 -0.83 5.25 -11.45
C THR A 14 -1.64 4.92 -12.70
N ILE A 15 -1.34 3.81 -13.37
CA ILE A 15 -1.98 3.46 -14.64
C ILE A 15 -3.00 2.35 -14.44
N ILE A 16 -2.57 1.19 -13.94
CA ILE A 16 -3.40 -0.02 -13.91
C ILE A 16 -4.53 0.12 -12.89
N PHE A 17 -4.23 0.58 -11.67
CA PHE A 17 -5.21 0.69 -10.59
C PHE A 17 -6.33 1.69 -10.95
N PRO A 18 -6.04 2.93 -11.39
CA PRO A 18 -7.09 3.88 -11.78
C PRO A 18 -7.85 3.46 -13.03
N ALA A 19 -7.20 2.87 -14.03
CA ALA A 19 -7.88 2.34 -15.22
C ALA A 19 -8.91 1.24 -14.89
N LEU A 20 -8.70 0.53 -13.77
CA LEU A 20 -9.59 -0.53 -13.30
C LEU A 20 -10.58 -0.07 -12.22
N MET A 21 -10.57 1.21 -11.82
CA MET A 21 -11.50 1.74 -10.83
C MET A 21 -12.82 2.18 -11.48
N HIS A 22 -13.94 1.79 -10.88
CA HIS A 22 -15.24 2.35 -11.23
C HIS A 22 -15.41 3.77 -10.65
N PRO A 23 -15.73 4.78 -11.47
CA PRO A 23 -15.94 6.15 -11.00
C PRO A 23 -17.05 6.20 -9.95
N SER A 24 -16.77 6.83 -8.80
CA SER A 24 -17.75 6.95 -7.72
C SER A 24 -18.65 8.18 -7.83
N GLY A 25 -18.46 9.03 -8.85
CA GLY A 25 -19.16 10.30 -9.02
C GLY A 25 -18.89 11.35 -7.92
N ARG A 26 -17.94 11.09 -7.02
CA ARG A 26 -17.58 12.00 -5.92
C ARG A 26 -16.33 12.78 -6.30
N THR A 27 -16.33 14.08 -6.04
CA THR A 27 -15.16 14.94 -6.23
C THR A 27 -14.13 14.69 -5.12
N PHE A 28 -12.85 14.74 -5.49
CA PHE A 28 -11.74 14.62 -4.55
C PHE A 28 -11.17 16.01 -4.25
N PRO A 29 -10.86 16.37 -2.98
CA PRO A 29 -10.38 17.71 -2.66
C PRO A 29 -9.06 18.05 -3.37
N ALA A 30 -9.03 19.15 -4.14
CA ALA A 30 -7.87 19.55 -4.94
C ALA A 30 -6.60 19.78 -4.10
N VAL A 31 -6.75 20.33 -2.90
CA VAL A 31 -5.63 20.54 -1.95
C VAL A 31 -4.92 19.22 -1.63
N LEU A 32 -5.67 18.12 -1.45
CA LEU A 32 -5.10 16.81 -1.19
C LEU A 32 -4.36 16.25 -2.41
N VAL A 33 -4.80 16.59 -3.62
CA VAL A 33 -4.09 16.23 -4.87
C VAL A 33 -2.75 16.96 -4.94
N LEU A 34 -2.72 18.26 -4.67
CA LEU A 34 -1.48 19.05 -4.67
C LEU A 34 -0.47 18.52 -3.65
N PHE A 35 -0.91 18.23 -2.42
CA PHE A 35 -0.06 17.59 -1.42
C PHE A 35 0.45 16.23 -1.88
N ALA A 36 -0.38 15.41 -2.52
CA ALA A 36 0.04 14.12 -3.05
C ALA A 36 1.09 14.27 -4.17
N ILE A 37 0.95 15.24 -5.08
CA ILE A 37 1.94 15.50 -6.12
C ILE A 37 3.27 15.93 -5.51
N ALA A 38 3.24 16.92 -4.61
CA ALA A 38 4.45 17.41 -3.93
C ALA A 38 5.15 16.30 -3.14
N PHE A 39 4.38 15.51 -2.38
CA PHE A 39 4.90 14.37 -1.64
C PHE A 39 5.56 13.35 -2.57
N ASN A 40 4.89 12.95 -3.67
CA ASN A 40 5.44 11.94 -4.59
C ASN A 40 6.69 12.45 -5.32
N ALA A 41 6.75 13.74 -5.68
CA ALA A 41 7.94 14.33 -6.29
C ALA A 41 9.14 14.29 -5.35
N LEU A 42 8.97 14.75 -4.10
CA LEU A 42 10.03 14.76 -3.10
C LEU A 42 10.45 13.35 -2.70
N ASN A 43 9.47 12.47 -2.44
CA ASN A 43 9.72 11.08 -2.05
C ASN A 43 10.42 10.30 -3.17
N GLY A 44 9.99 10.50 -4.42
CA GLY A 44 10.62 9.91 -5.60
C GLY A 44 12.05 10.40 -5.81
N TYR A 45 12.29 11.71 -5.64
CA TYR A 45 13.63 12.29 -5.71
C TYR A 45 14.57 11.73 -4.63
N ASN A 46 14.12 11.71 -3.37
CA ASN A 46 14.94 11.22 -2.25
C ASN A 46 15.28 9.73 -2.40
N ASN A 47 14.31 8.90 -2.80
CA ASN A 47 14.53 7.47 -3.00
C ASN A 47 15.39 7.18 -4.23
N SER A 48 15.24 7.94 -5.33
CA SER A 48 16.07 7.77 -6.51
C SER A 48 17.52 8.14 -6.22
N PHE A 49 17.77 9.25 -5.52
CA PHE A 49 19.10 9.64 -5.09
C PHE A 49 19.76 8.58 -4.20
N ALA A 50 19.02 8.05 -3.21
CA ALA A 50 19.52 6.99 -2.34
C ALA A 50 19.86 5.70 -3.09
N VAL A 51 19.01 5.29 -4.05
CA VAL A 51 19.27 4.11 -4.88
C VAL A 51 20.51 4.31 -5.77
N LEU A 52 20.68 5.50 -6.35
CA LEU A 52 21.86 5.83 -7.17
C LEU A 52 23.15 5.84 -6.33
N ALA A 53 23.11 6.43 -5.13
CA ALA A 53 24.24 6.46 -4.21
C ALA A 53 24.66 5.05 -3.77
N ASN A 54 23.70 4.16 -3.51
CA ASN A 54 24.00 2.77 -3.16
C ASN A 54 24.49 1.95 -4.36
N ALA A 55 24.01 2.23 -5.58
CA ALA A 55 24.51 1.57 -6.78
C ALA A 55 26.00 1.88 -7.06
N ALA A 56 26.50 3.05 -6.64
CA ALA A 56 27.91 3.41 -6.76
C ALA A 56 28.84 2.59 -5.84
N GLN A 57 28.30 1.96 -4.79
CA GLN A 57 29.08 1.19 -3.81
C GLN A 57 29.24 -0.30 -4.18
N GLY A 58 28.54 -0.76 -5.22
CA GLY A 58 28.63 -2.13 -5.70
C GLY A 58 27.28 -2.76 -6.06
N PRO A 59 27.29 -4.02 -6.52
CA PRO A 59 26.08 -4.70 -6.94
C PRO A 59 25.14 -4.99 -5.74
N PRO A 60 23.87 -4.54 -5.76
CA PRO A 60 22.97 -4.69 -4.63
C PRO A 60 22.65 -6.16 -4.31
N TRP A 61 22.66 -7.05 -5.31
CA TRP A 61 22.37 -8.48 -5.13
C TRP A 61 23.46 -9.27 -4.39
N ALA A 62 24.64 -8.69 -4.20
CA ALA A 62 25.70 -9.30 -3.39
C ALA A 62 25.38 -9.27 -1.88
N GLN A 63 24.44 -8.40 -1.46
CA GLN A 63 24.10 -8.23 -0.06
C GLN A 63 22.85 -9.04 0.33
N PRO A 64 22.82 -9.66 1.52
CA PRO A 64 21.68 -10.49 1.95
C PRO A 64 20.39 -9.69 2.16
N HIS A 65 20.50 -8.43 2.59
CA HIS A 65 19.34 -7.56 2.79
C HIS A 65 18.55 -7.32 1.48
N PHE A 66 19.20 -7.38 0.32
CA PHE A 66 18.54 -7.24 -0.97
C PHE A 66 17.50 -8.34 -1.20
N TRP A 67 17.85 -9.59 -0.92
CA TRP A 67 16.97 -10.74 -1.12
C TRP A 67 15.84 -10.79 -0.09
N ILE A 68 16.16 -10.48 1.17
CA ILE A 68 15.14 -10.39 2.25
C ILE A 68 14.15 -9.27 1.90
N GLY A 69 14.65 -8.08 1.56
CA GLY A 69 13.81 -6.96 1.18
C GLY A 69 12.97 -7.25 -0.07
N THR A 70 13.51 -7.97 -1.05
CA THR A 70 12.78 -8.41 -2.25
C THR A 70 11.61 -9.33 -1.91
N ALA A 71 11.83 -10.33 -1.05
CA ALA A 71 10.79 -11.25 -0.62
C ALA A 71 9.68 -10.50 0.16
N VAL A 72 10.07 -9.64 1.09
CA VAL A 72 9.13 -8.82 1.88
C VAL A 72 8.33 -7.89 0.96
N PHE A 73 9.00 -7.16 0.05
CA PHE A 73 8.35 -6.25 -0.88
C PHE A 73 7.32 -6.99 -1.75
N THR A 74 7.73 -8.11 -2.35
CA THR A 74 6.87 -8.91 -3.24
C THR A 74 5.66 -9.46 -2.49
N SER A 75 5.84 -9.95 -1.26
CA SER A 75 4.73 -10.45 -0.44
C SER A 75 3.70 -9.36 -0.12
N GLY A 76 4.17 -8.15 0.23
CA GLY A 76 3.31 -6.99 0.46
C GLY A 76 2.55 -6.57 -0.80
N PHE A 77 3.25 -6.54 -1.94
CA PHE A 77 2.65 -6.20 -3.24
C PHE A 77 1.56 -7.18 -3.68
N ILE A 78 1.79 -8.50 -3.51
CA ILE A 78 0.78 -9.53 -3.82
C ILE A 78 -0.45 -9.34 -2.94
N MET A 79 -0.24 -9.14 -1.64
CA MET A 79 -1.32 -8.91 -0.67
C MET A 79 -2.12 -7.65 -0.97
N HIS A 80 -1.43 -6.55 -1.28
CA HIS A 80 -2.02 -5.29 -1.69
C HIS A 80 -2.86 -5.47 -2.97
N SER A 81 -2.27 -6.02 -4.02
CA SER A 81 -2.92 -6.18 -5.33
C SER A 81 -4.14 -7.11 -5.27
N HIS A 82 -4.04 -8.21 -4.52
CA HIS A 82 -5.16 -9.11 -4.28
C HIS A 82 -6.30 -8.40 -3.52
N SER A 83 -5.96 -7.62 -2.49
CA SER A 83 -6.95 -6.88 -1.72
C SER A 83 -7.68 -5.83 -2.55
N ASP A 84 -6.96 -5.11 -3.41
CA ASP A 84 -7.54 -4.17 -4.37
C ASP A 84 -8.48 -4.86 -5.36
N MET A 85 -8.13 -6.07 -5.82
CA MET A 85 -9.01 -6.87 -6.67
C MET A 85 -10.32 -7.24 -5.96
N VAL A 86 -10.25 -7.68 -4.70
CA VAL A 86 -11.44 -8.00 -3.91
C VAL A 86 -12.32 -6.77 -3.71
N ILE A 87 -11.74 -5.61 -3.34
CA ILE A 87 -12.50 -4.37 -3.16
C ILE A 87 -13.16 -3.93 -4.46
N ARG A 88 -12.45 -3.98 -5.59
CA ARG A 88 -13.00 -3.59 -6.90
C ARG A 88 -14.21 -4.43 -7.27
N ARG A 89 -14.17 -5.75 -7.01
CA ARG A 89 -15.29 -6.67 -7.28
C ARG A 89 -16.53 -6.41 -6.42
N LEU A 90 -16.42 -5.63 -5.33
CA LEU A 90 -17.58 -5.26 -4.52
C LEU A 90 -18.49 -4.23 -5.19
N ARG A 91 -17.97 -3.46 -6.15
CA ARG A 91 -18.76 -2.46 -6.88
C ARG A 91 -19.09 -3.04 -8.24
N LYS A 92 -20.30 -3.54 -8.43
CA LYS A 92 -20.81 -3.84 -9.77
C LYS A 92 -21.14 -2.53 -10.49
N SER A 93 -21.06 -2.55 -11.82
CA SER A 93 -21.42 -1.39 -12.64
C SER A 93 -22.83 -0.90 -12.28
N GLY A 94 -22.95 0.35 -11.81
CA GLY A 94 -24.21 0.97 -11.40
C GLY A 94 -24.53 0.97 -9.90
N GLU A 95 -23.82 0.19 -9.07
CA GLU A 95 -24.08 0.15 -7.61
C GLU A 95 -23.26 1.21 -6.85
N THR A 96 -23.96 2.07 -6.09
CA THR A 96 -23.35 3.12 -5.26
C THR A 96 -23.18 2.73 -3.79
N GLY A 97 -23.71 1.56 -3.41
CA GLY A 97 -23.67 1.04 -2.05
C GLY A 97 -22.27 0.59 -1.61
N TYR A 98 -22.03 0.63 -0.29
CA TYR A 98 -20.87 -0.02 0.30
C TYR A 98 -21.23 -1.46 0.68
N ALA A 99 -20.28 -2.38 0.51
CA ALA A 99 -20.41 -3.76 0.95
C ALA A 99 -19.22 -4.16 1.84
N ILE A 100 -19.41 -5.20 2.65
CA ILE A 100 -18.35 -5.78 3.47
C ILE A 100 -17.46 -6.65 2.57
N PRO A 101 -16.15 -6.35 2.40
CA PRO A 101 -15.24 -7.23 1.69
C PRO A 101 -15.14 -8.59 2.37
N ARG A 102 -15.23 -9.67 1.60
CA ARG A 102 -15.05 -11.05 2.06
C ARG A 102 -14.06 -11.78 1.15
N GLY A 103 -13.38 -12.79 1.69
CA GLY A 103 -12.35 -13.55 0.98
C GLY A 103 -10.93 -13.03 1.21
N GLY A 104 -9.94 -13.87 0.89
CA GLY A 104 -8.52 -13.56 1.09
C GLY A 104 -8.20 -13.14 2.52
N MET A 105 -7.39 -12.08 2.66
CA MET A 105 -7.01 -11.55 3.96
C MET A 105 -8.09 -10.74 4.69
N PHE A 106 -9.18 -10.38 4.00
CA PHE A 106 -10.33 -9.76 4.65
C PHE A 106 -11.01 -10.70 5.66
N ARG A 107 -10.69 -11.99 5.67
CA ARG A 107 -11.15 -12.91 6.74
C ARG A 107 -10.60 -12.52 8.11
N TRP A 108 -9.39 -11.97 8.16
CA TRP A 108 -8.68 -11.69 9.41
C TRP A 108 -8.60 -10.21 9.72
N VAL A 109 -8.43 -9.35 8.71
CA VAL A 109 -8.19 -7.91 8.91
C VAL A 109 -9.13 -7.04 8.07
N SER A 110 -9.43 -5.83 8.55
CA SER A 110 -10.33 -4.88 7.91
C SER A 110 -9.72 -4.20 6.69
N SER A 111 -8.42 -3.91 6.74
CA SER A 111 -7.70 -3.18 5.67
C SER A 111 -6.43 -3.91 5.22
N PRO A 112 -6.53 -5.12 4.65
CA PRO A 112 -5.37 -5.90 4.19
C PRO A 112 -4.57 -5.22 3.07
N HIS A 113 -5.21 -4.35 2.27
CA HIS A 113 -4.51 -3.55 1.26
C HIS A 113 -3.52 -2.57 1.90
N TYR A 114 -3.88 -1.92 3.02
CA TYR A 114 -2.97 -1.06 3.77
C TYR A 114 -1.87 -1.85 4.47
N LEU A 115 -2.18 -3.02 5.03
CA LEU A 115 -1.14 -3.92 5.53
C LEU A 115 -0.17 -4.28 4.40
N GLY A 116 -0.69 -4.52 3.19
CA GLY A 116 0.09 -4.86 2.00
C GLY A 116 1.08 -3.76 1.66
N GLU A 117 0.60 -2.52 1.56
CA GLU A 117 1.43 -1.35 1.31
C GLU A 117 2.49 -1.15 2.42
N ILE A 118 2.14 -1.34 3.70
CA ILE A 118 3.10 -1.24 4.83
C ILE A 118 4.21 -2.29 4.70
N ILE A 119 3.85 -3.57 4.48
CA ILE A 119 4.84 -4.65 4.31
C ILE A 119 5.68 -4.37 3.06
N GLN A 120 5.06 -3.95 1.97
CA GLN A 120 5.75 -3.66 0.73
C GLN A 120 6.84 -2.60 0.91
N TRP A 121 6.50 -1.46 1.53
CA TRP A 121 7.45 -0.38 1.76
C TRP A 121 8.47 -0.68 2.87
N THR A 122 8.13 -1.54 3.82
CA THR A 122 9.13 -2.11 4.75
C THR A 122 10.16 -2.95 3.99
N GLY A 123 9.71 -3.76 3.03
CA GLY A 123 10.59 -4.50 2.12
C GLY A 123 11.47 -3.58 1.28
N TRP A 124 10.94 -2.45 0.81
CA TRP A 124 11.71 -1.41 0.11
C TRP A 124 12.83 -0.81 0.97
N ALA A 125 12.54 -0.51 2.25
CA ALA A 125 13.54 0.01 3.18
C ALA A 125 14.69 -0.99 3.39
N ILE A 126 14.37 -2.28 3.55
CA ILE A 126 15.37 -3.35 3.71
C ILE A 126 16.15 -3.57 2.39
N LEU A 127 15.46 -3.59 1.26
CA LEU A 127 16.04 -3.82 -0.06
C LEU A 127 17.03 -2.72 -0.43
N THR A 128 16.63 -1.46 -0.22
CA THR A 128 17.48 -0.30 -0.54
C THR A 128 18.52 -0.03 0.52
N TRP A 129 18.32 -0.50 1.76
CA TRP A 129 19.17 -0.21 2.91
C TRP A 129 19.49 1.29 3.02
N SER A 130 18.46 2.12 2.93
CA SER A 130 18.61 3.58 2.86
C SER A 130 17.71 4.30 3.85
N MET A 131 18.17 5.46 4.33
CA MET A 131 17.37 6.33 5.21
C MET A 131 16.13 6.86 4.49
N ALA A 132 16.23 7.14 3.18
CA ALA A 132 15.09 7.55 2.38
C ALA A 132 14.01 6.44 2.31
N GLY A 133 14.42 5.19 2.11
CA GLY A 133 13.53 4.03 2.12
C GLY A 133 12.88 3.81 3.49
N LEU A 134 13.66 3.92 4.57
CA LEU A 134 13.15 3.81 5.95
C LEU A 134 12.15 4.92 6.29
N ALA A 135 12.49 6.18 5.97
CA ALA A 135 11.60 7.32 6.17
C ALA A 135 10.27 7.12 5.44
N PHE A 136 10.30 6.58 4.22
CA PHE A 136 9.09 6.30 3.46
C PHE A 136 8.26 5.15 4.04
N ALA A 137 8.90 4.08 4.53
CA ALA A 137 8.20 2.99 5.22
C ALA A 137 7.48 3.48 6.49
N LEU A 138 8.17 4.31 7.30
CA LEU A 138 7.59 4.93 8.49
C LEU A 138 6.45 5.89 8.14
N PHE A 139 6.64 6.73 7.13
CA PHE A 139 5.60 7.62 6.64
C PHE A 139 4.35 6.83 6.21
N THR A 140 4.54 5.75 5.45
CA THR A 140 3.47 4.86 5.01
C THR A 140 2.70 4.31 6.20
N PHE A 141 3.41 3.78 7.20
CA PHE A 141 2.78 3.27 8.41
C PHE A 141 1.97 4.35 9.13
N CYS A 142 2.57 5.52 9.38
CA CYS A 142 1.91 6.63 10.05
C CYS A 142 0.71 7.19 9.28
N ASN A 143 0.70 7.10 7.95
CA ASN A 143 -0.42 7.55 7.13
C ASN A 143 -1.54 6.52 7.06
N LEU A 144 -1.20 5.24 6.88
CA LEU A 144 -2.16 4.18 6.61
C LEU A 144 -2.75 3.56 7.89
N ALA A 145 -2.00 3.52 8.99
CA ALA A 145 -2.49 2.93 10.23
C ALA A 145 -3.69 3.69 10.82
N PRO A 146 -3.66 5.04 10.98
CA PRO A 146 -4.83 5.79 11.44
C PRO A 146 -6.03 5.66 10.50
N ARG A 147 -5.77 5.55 9.19
CA ARG A 147 -6.80 5.34 8.17
C ARG A 147 -7.44 3.97 8.30
N ALA A 148 -6.65 2.93 8.59
CA ALA A 148 -7.15 1.58 8.84
C ALA A 148 -8.08 1.53 10.06
N ILE A 149 -7.71 2.23 11.14
CA ILE A 149 -8.53 2.36 12.36
C ILE A 149 -9.87 3.02 12.02
N SER A 150 -9.80 4.16 11.33
CA SER A 150 -10.98 4.93 10.91
C SER A 150 -11.91 4.10 10.01
N ASN A 151 -11.33 3.36 9.06
CA ASN A 151 -12.09 2.47 8.18
C ASN A 151 -12.81 1.37 8.97
N GLN A 152 -12.12 0.72 9.92
CA GLN A 152 -12.75 -0.31 10.73
C GLN A 152 -13.89 0.26 11.60
N ALA A 153 -13.67 1.41 12.25
CA ALA A 153 -14.68 2.08 13.05
C ALA A 153 -15.92 2.43 12.20
N TRP A 154 -15.70 2.94 10.98
CA TRP A 154 -16.76 3.20 10.03
C TRP A 154 -17.52 1.94 9.63
N TYR A 155 -16.82 0.83 9.32
CA TYR A 155 -17.45 -0.44 8.97
C TYR A 155 -18.32 -1.00 10.11
N ARG A 156 -17.83 -0.95 11.36
CA ARG A 156 -18.59 -1.41 12.54
C ARG A 156 -19.83 -0.57 12.80
N LYS A 157 -19.76 0.74 12.55
CA LYS A 157 -20.91 1.65 12.68
C LYS A 157 -21.92 1.46 11.55
N LYS A 158 -21.44 1.17 10.33
CA LYS A 158 -22.28 1.09 9.14
C LYS A 158 -22.99 -0.26 8.99
N PHE A 159 -22.34 -1.35 9.38
CA PHE A 159 -22.82 -2.71 9.17
C PHE A 159 -23.00 -3.45 10.50
N PRO A 160 -24.25 -3.72 10.92
CA PRO A 160 -24.53 -4.51 12.12
C PRO A 160 -23.96 -5.94 12.06
N ASP A 161 -23.85 -6.51 10.86
CA ASP A 161 -23.31 -7.85 10.60
C ASP A 161 -21.78 -7.86 10.39
N TYR A 162 -21.08 -6.76 10.71
CA TYR A 162 -19.63 -6.70 10.53
C TYR A 162 -18.91 -7.72 11.41
N PRO A 163 -17.98 -8.53 10.88
CA PRO A 163 -17.32 -9.57 11.66
C PRO A 163 -16.49 -9.00 12.83
N ALA A 164 -16.96 -9.22 14.07
CA ALA A 164 -16.34 -8.70 15.29
C ALA A 164 -14.90 -9.18 15.51
N LYS A 165 -14.56 -10.38 15.01
CA LYS A 165 -13.22 -10.97 15.12
C LYS A 165 -12.19 -10.32 14.18
N ARG A 166 -12.60 -9.49 13.21
CA ARG A 166 -11.65 -8.81 12.32
C ARG A 166 -10.81 -7.80 13.09
N LYS A 167 -9.52 -7.89 12.85
CA LYS A 167 -8.49 -6.96 13.32
C LYS A 167 -8.29 -5.81 12.33
N ILE A 168 -7.60 -4.77 12.73
CA ILE A 168 -7.42 -3.54 11.95
C ILE A 168 -6.42 -3.78 10.82
N LEU A 169 -5.21 -4.23 11.18
CA LEU A 169 -4.07 -4.42 10.28
C LEU A 169 -3.30 -5.71 10.56
N VAL A 170 -3.00 -6.07 11.80
CA VAL A 170 -2.18 -7.23 12.16
C VAL A 170 -3.07 -8.42 12.54
N PRO A 171 -3.06 -9.52 11.76
CA PRO A 171 -3.86 -10.70 12.07
C PRO A 171 -3.61 -11.21 13.49
N GLY A 172 -4.68 -11.47 14.24
CA GLY A 172 -4.61 -12.00 15.62
C GLY A 172 -4.27 -10.97 16.70
N LEU A 173 -3.59 -9.87 16.36
CA LEU A 173 -3.16 -8.85 17.32
C LEU A 173 -4.00 -7.58 17.22
N TRP A 174 -3.76 -6.78 16.17
CA TRP A 174 -4.24 -5.41 16.04
C TRP A 174 -5.15 -5.19 14.86
#